data_AF-A0A7Y5KSM7-F1
#
_entry.id   AF-A0A7Y5KSM7-F1
#
_cell.length_a   1.000
_cell.length_b   1.000
_cell.length_c   1.000
_cell.angle_alpha   90.00
_cell.angle_beta   90.00
_cell.angle_gamma   90.00
#
_symmetry.space_group_name_H-M   'P 1'
#
loop_
_entity.id
_entity.type
_entity.pdbx_description
1 polymer ?
#
loop_
_entity_poly.entity_id
_entity_poly.type
_entity_poly.pdbx_seq_one_letter_code
_entity_poly.pdbx_strand_id
1 'polypeptide(L)'
;MSRINPLLQKLLAAHGPGSVIDLDAFAEETATLALSHEEIGELIDALSAAGRTVGSDAPVDLRAELRVVLDAARKFTAEKGRKPTLSDLVEATGLSVVAVRRALQFGRIAGR
;
A
#
# COMPACT_ATOMS: atom_id res chain seq x y z
N MET A 1 -22.62 -8.26 14.86
CA MET A 1 -22.69 -7.41 13.65
C MET A 1 -21.32 -7.45 12.99
N SER A 2 -21.16 -8.17 11.88
CA SER A 2 -19.86 -8.36 11.22
C SER A 2 -19.30 -7.02 10.75
N ARG A 3 -18.07 -6.69 11.17
CA ARG A 3 -17.34 -5.46 10.80
C ARG A 3 -16.92 -5.44 9.32
N ILE A 4 -17.08 -6.56 8.63
CA ILE A 4 -16.75 -6.77 7.22
C ILE A 4 -17.68 -5.98 6.29
N ASN A 5 -18.98 -5.92 6.59
CA ASN A 5 -19.97 -5.28 5.71
C ASN A 5 -19.70 -3.77 5.49
N PRO A 6 -19.45 -2.94 6.52
CA PRO A 6 -19.11 -1.54 6.29
C PRO A 6 -17.79 -1.35 5.54
N LEU A 7 -16.80 -2.22 5.75
CA LEU A 7 -15.53 -2.17 5.02
C LEU A 7 -15.68 -2.54 3.55
N LEU A 8 -16.46 -3.59 3.26
CA LEU A 8 -16.79 -4.00 1.90
C LEU A 8 -17.49 -2.87 1.15
N GLN A 9 -18.48 -2.21 1.76
CA GLN A 9 -19.17 -1.08 1.14
C GLN A 9 -18.22 0.10 0.86
N LYS A 10 -17.31 0.39 1.80
CA LYS A 10 -16.29 1.43 1.60
C LYS A 10 -15.39 1.09 0.41
N LEU A 11 -14.90 -0.14 0.32
CA LEU A 11 -14.03 -0.59 -0.77
C LEU A 11 -14.77 -0.61 -2.12
N LEU A 12 -16.01 -1.06 -2.17
CA LEU A 12 -16.82 -1.06 -3.39
C LEU A 12 -17.17 0.34 -3.88
N ALA A 13 -17.31 1.32 -2.96
CA ALA A 13 -17.54 2.72 -3.31
C ALA A 13 -16.25 3.41 -3.82
N ALA A 14 -15.09 3.05 -3.25
CA ALA A 14 -13.80 3.58 -3.68
C ALA A 14 -13.32 2.97 -5.01
N HIS A 15 -13.73 1.74 -5.32
CA HIS A 15 -13.23 0.97 -6.45
C HIS A 15 -14.35 0.52 -7.41
N GLY A 16 -14.30 1.05 -8.64
CA GLY A 16 -15.27 0.72 -9.68
C GLY A 16 -15.31 -0.77 -10.06
N PRO A 17 -16.38 -1.24 -10.72
CA PRO A 17 -16.46 -2.61 -11.21
C PRO A 17 -15.29 -2.96 -12.15
N GLY A 18 -14.69 -4.14 -12.01
CA GLY A 18 -13.56 -4.58 -12.84
C GLY A 18 -12.21 -3.97 -12.47
N SER A 19 -12.13 -3.23 -11.37
CA SER A 19 -10.86 -2.68 -10.88
C SER A 19 -10.06 -3.70 -10.07
N VAL A 20 -8.74 -3.53 -10.12
CA VAL A 20 -7.79 -4.23 -9.27
C VAL A 20 -7.45 -3.33 -8.07
N ILE A 21 -7.72 -3.84 -6.88
CA ILE A 21 -7.39 -3.22 -5.60
C ILE A 21 -5.97 -3.66 -5.26
N ASP A 22 -5.03 -2.73 -5.30
CA ASP A 22 -3.65 -3.00 -4.96
C ASP A 22 -3.53 -3.58 -3.55
N LEU A 23 -2.65 -4.59 -3.37
CA LEU A 23 -2.46 -5.26 -2.08
C LEU A 23 -2.04 -4.29 -0.97
N ASP A 24 -1.29 -3.24 -1.31
CA ASP A 24 -0.88 -2.22 -0.36
C ASP A 24 -2.08 -1.36 0.09
N ALA A 25 -2.94 -0.96 -0.86
CA ALA A 25 -4.15 -0.21 -0.58
C ALA A 25 -5.14 -1.05 0.25
N PHE A 26 -5.29 -2.33 -0.10
CA PHE A 26 -6.08 -3.28 0.66
C PHE A 26 -5.54 -3.45 2.08
N ALA A 27 -4.22 -3.57 2.24
CA ALA A 27 -3.58 -3.67 3.56
C ALA A 27 -3.76 -2.40 4.39
N GLU A 28 -3.71 -1.21 3.79
CA GLU A 28 -3.91 0.06 4.50
C GLU A 28 -5.35 0.22 4.99
N GLU A 29 -6.33 -0.11 4.14
CA GLU A 29 -7.75 -0.06 4.48
C GLU A 29 -8.15 -1.10 5.53
N THR A 30 -7.48 -2.25 5.54
CA THR A 30 -7.71 -3.32 6.53
C THR A 30 -6.88 -3.17 7.80
N ALA A 31 -5.75 -2.45 7.79
CA ALA A 31 -4.82 -2.33 8.92
C ALA A 31 -5.44 -1.73 10.19
N THR A 32 -6.49 -0.92 10.06
CA THR A 32 -7.20 -0.33 11.20
C THR A 32 -8.19 -1.30 11.86
N LEU A 33 -8.46 -2.44 11.21
CA LEU A 33 -9.32 -3.49 11.69
C LEU A 33 -8.45 -4.70 12.05
N ALA A 34 -8.54 -5.17 13.30
CA ALA A 34 -7.93 -6.42 13.71
C ALA A 34 -8.71 -7.60 13.11
N LEU A 35 -8.62 -7.79 11.80
CA LEU A 35 -9.27 -8.88 11.06
C LEU A 35 -8.48 -10.18 11.24
N SER A 36 -9.20 -11.27 11.44
CA SER A 36 -8.65 -12.62 11.38
C SER A 36 -8.31 -13.01 9.93
N HIS A 37 -7.55 -14.08 9.76
CA HIS A 37 -7.25 -14.64 8.44
C HIS A 37 -8.52 -15.07 7.69
N GLU A 38 -9.51 -15.60 8.42
CA GLU A 38 -10.81 -16.01 7.88
C GLU A 38 -11.60 -14.79 7.42
N GLU A 39 -11.63 -13.71 8.21
CA GLU A 39 -12.31 -12.47 7.86
C GLU A 39 -11.68 -11.77 6.65
N ILE A 40 -10.35 -11.88 6.48
CA ILE A 40 -9.65 -11.39 5.29
C ILE A 40 -10.06 -12.22 4.06
N GLY A 41 -10.12 -13.55 4.18
CA GLY A 41 -10.59 -14.43 3.11
C GLY A 41 -12.02 -14.11 2.68
N GLU A 42 -12.94 -13.99 3.64
CA GLU A 42 -14.34 -13.62 3.39
C GLU A 42 -14.47 -12.28 2.67
N LEU A 43 -13.64 -11.30 3.03
CA LEU A 43 -13.63 -9.99 2.39
C LEU A 43 -13.12 -10.06 0.94
N ILE A 44 -12.04 -10.81 0.68
CA ILE A 44 -11.50 -11.00 -0.67
C ILE A 44 -12.51 -11.72 -1.55
N ASP A 45 -13.18 -12.75 -1.03
CA ASP A 45 -14.22 -13.50 -1.73
C ASP A 45 -15.41 -12.59 -2.06
N ALA A 46 -15.84 -11.75 -1.11
CA ALA A 46 -16.92 -10.80 -1.33
C ALA A 46 -16.58 -9.72 -2.38
N LEU A 47 -15.33 -9.22 -2.38
CA LEU A 47 -14.84 -8.29 -3.40
C LEU A 47 -14.80 -8.97 -4.79
N SER A 48 -14.32 -10.21 -4.84
CA SER A 48 -14.25 -11.01 -6.07
C SER A 48 -15.64 -11.32 -6.64
N ALA A 49 -16.60 -11.68 -5.77
CA ALA A 49 -17.99 -11.88 -6.16
C ALA A 49 -18.65 -10.59 -6.69
N ALA A 50 -18.20 -9.44 -6.21
CA ALA A 50 -18.60 -8.13 -6.73
C ALA A 50 -17.80 -7.72 -7.99
N GLY A 51 -16.89 -8.53 -8.50
CA GLY A 51 -16.10 -8.25 -9.71
C GLY A 51 -14.91 -7.32 -9.49
N ARG A 52 -14.32 -7.32 -8.29
CA ARG A 52 -13.08 -6.60 -7.94
C ARG A 52 -12.02 -7.63 -7.59
N THR A 53 -10.78 -7.42 -8.03
CA THR A 53 -9.68 -8.34 -7.72
C THR A 53 -8.73 -7.68 -6.73
N VAL A 54 -8.31 -8.38 -5.68
CA VAL A 54 -7.25 -7.90 -4.79
C VAL A 54 -5.91 -8.47 -5.29
N GLY A 55 -4.99 -7.60 -5.67
CA GLY A 55 -3.74 -8.00 -6.34
C GLY A 55 -3.02 -6.77 -6.90
N SER A 56 -1.85 -6.96 -7.50
CA SER A 56 -1.20 -5.90 -8.26
C SER A 56 -1.24 -6.27 -9.74
N ASP A 57 -1.75 -5.38 -10.59
CA ASP A 57 -1.71 -5.54 -12.06
C ASP A 57 -0.30 -5.32 -12.63
N ALA A 58 0.61 -4.72 -11.84
CA ALA A 58 1.96 -4.42 -12.25
C ALA A 58 2.99 -5.24 -11.45
N PRO A 59 4.03 -5.80 -12.10
CA PRO A 59 5.14 -6.40 -11.38
C PRO A 59 5.84 -5.34 -10.53
N VAL A 60 6.00 -5.63 -9.24
CA VAL A 60 6.69 -4.76 -8.28
C VAL A 60 8.20 -4.78 -8.57
N ASP A 61 8.75 -3.66 -9.05
CA ASP A 61 10.20 -3.46 -9.18
C ASP A 61 10.76 -2.75 -7.95
N LEU A 62 11.18 -3.56 -6.97
CA LEU A 62 11.74 -3.09 -5.70
C LEU A 62 12.99 -2.22 -5.87
N ARG A 63 13.78 -2.43 -6.94
CA ARG A 63 14.98 -1.61 -7.20
C ARG A 63 14.59 -0.25 -7.72
N ALA A 64 13.60 -0.19 -8.61
CA ALA A 64 13.06 1.06 -9.11
C ALA A 64 12.40 1.87 -7.97
N GLU A 65 11.55 1.23 -7.15
CA GLU A 65 10.93 1.87 -5.98
C GLU A 65 11.99 2.40 -5.00
N LEU A 66 13.01 1.59 -4.66
CA LEU A 66 14.09 2.02 -3.78
C LEU A 66 14.86 3.22 -4.34
N ARG A 67 15.14 3.24 -5.64
CA ARG A 67 15.84 4.37 -6.27
C ARG A 67 15.04 5.66 -6.14
N VAL A 68 13.74 5.62 -6.43
CA VAL A 68 12.83 6.77 -6.29
C VAL A 68 12.80 7.27 -4.84
N VAL A 69 12.66 6.36 -3.86
CA VAL A 69 12.62 6.72 -2.44
C VAL A 69 13.95 7.33 -1.96
N LEU A 70 15.09 6.79 -2.38
CA LEU A 70 16.40 7.32 -1.97
C LEU A 70 16.70 8.69 -2.60
N ASP A 71 16.34 8.90 -3.86
CA ASP A 71 16.54 10.18 -4.54
C ASP A 71 15.64 11.27 -3.93
N ALA A 72 14.38 10.94 -3.63
CA ALA A 72 13.49 11.83 -2.88
C ALA A 72 14.05 12.15 -1.48
N ALA A 73 14.58 11.15 -0.78
CA ALA A 73 15.13 11.35 0.55
C ALA A 73 16.35 12.29 0.55
N ARG A 74 17.27 12.11 -0.40
CA ARG A 74 18.46 12.98 -0.57
C ARG A 74 18.06 14.40 -0.88
N LYS A 75 17.13 14.59 -1.82
CA LYS A 75 16.61 15.90 -2.20
C LYS A 75 15.96 16.60 -1.00
N PHE A 76 15.12 15.89 -0.24
CA PHE A 76 14.49 16.42 0.96
C PHE A 76 15.51 16.88 1.99
N THR A 77 16.56 16.09 2.25
CA THR A 77 17.60 16.47 3.20
C THR A 77 18.40 17.68 2.72
N ALA A 78 18.69 17.78 1.43
CA ALA A 78 19.35 18.95 0.86
C ALA A 78 18.50 20.23 1.00
N GLU A 79 17.18 20.13 0.81
CA GLU A 79 16.27 21.29 0.86
C GLU A 79 15.85 21.69 2.28
N LYS A 80 15.67 20.72 3.19
CA LYS A 80 15.09 20.95 4.52
C LYS A 80 16.09 20.82 5.67
N GLY A 81 17.32 20.37 5.40
CA GLY A 81 18.38 20.22 6.41
C GLY A 81 18.10 19.14 7.47
N ARG A 82 17.07 18.31 7.29
CA ARG A 82 16.72 17.19 8.18
C ARG A 82 16.45 15.91 7.41
N LYS A 83 16.48 14.77 8.11
CA LYS A 83 16.04 13.50 7.52
C LYS A 83 14.52 13.53 7.27
N PRO A 84 14.05 13.00 6.13
CA PRO A 84 12.62 12.88 5.85
C PRO A 84 11.97 11.82 6.75
N THR A 85 10.73 12.06 7.11
CA THR A 85 9.84 11.07 7.73
C THR A 85 9.18 10.21 6.65
N LEU A 86 8.48 9.15 7.08
CA LEU A 86 7.71 8.30 6.16
C LEU A 86 6.62 9.10 5.42
N SER A 87 5.96 10.04 6.11
CA SER A 87 4.96 10.92 5.49
C SER A 87 5.60 11.85 4.45
N ASP A 88 6.77 12.44 4.75
CA ASP A 88 7.48 13.31 3.81
C ASP A 88 7.84 12.55 2.51
N LEU A 89 8.22 11.27 2.62
CA LEU A 89 8.60 10.44 1.48
C LEU A 89 7.39 10.01 0.64
N VAL A 90 6.27 9.68 1.28
CA VAL A 90 5.00 9.39 0.58
C VAL A 90 4.58 10.61 -0.24
N GLU A 91 4.59 11.78 0.38
CA GLU A 91 4.25 13.03 -0.30
C GLU A 91 5.22 13.36 -1.45
N ALA A 92 6.53 13.18 -1.24
CA ALA A 92 7.55 13.49 -2.25
C ALA A 92 7.62 12.51 -3.42
N THR A 93 7.21 11.26 -3.23
CA THR A 93 7.33 10.19 -4.25
C THR A 93 6.01 9.85 -4.93
N GLY A 94 4.87 10.17 -4.30
CA GLY A 94 3.56 9.71 -4.74
C GLY A 94 3.32 8.21 -4.54
N LEU A 95 4.26 7.50 -3.90
CA LEU A 95 4.13 6.08 -3.59
C LEU A 95 3.28 5.87 -2.33
N SER A 96 2.65 4.70 -2.22
CA SER A 96 1.93 4.31 -1.01
C SER A 96 2.88 4.19 0.19
N VAL A 97 2.34 4.32 1.40
CA VAL A 97 3.10 4.13 2.66
C VAL A 97 3.77 2.76 2.69
N VAL A 98 3.07 1.72 2.19
CA VAL A 98 3.57 0.35 2.15
C VAL A 98 4.69 0.20 1.13
N ALA A 99 4.56 0.77 -0.07
CA ALA A 99 5.62 0.78 -1.08
C ALA A 99 6.89 1.46 -0.56
N VAL A 100 6.75 2.63 0.10
CA VAL A 100 7.90 3.30 0.74
C VAL A 100 8.53 2.43 1.83
N ARG A 101 7.73 1.80 2.71
CA ARG A 101 8.24 0.88 3.74
C ARG A 101 8.97 -0.32 3.15
N ARG A 102 8.37 -0.95 2.14
CA ARG A 102 8.89 -2.12 1.44
C ARG A 102 10.20 -1.79 0.74
N ALA A 103 10.26 -0.68 0.01
CA ALA A 103 11.47 -0.18 -0.63
C ALA A 103 12.59 0.06 0.39
N LEU A 104 12.31 0.75 1.50
CA LEU A 104 13.29 0.98 2.56
C LEU A 104 13.76 -0.33 3.22
N GLN A 105 12.85 -1.28 3.43
CA GLN A 105 13.20 -2.59 3.97
C GLN A 105 14.08 -3.38 3.00
N PHE A 106 13.76 -3.36 1.72
CA PHE A 106 14.58 -3.95 0.67
C PHE A 106 15.98 -3.32 0.65
N GLY A 107 16.09 -2.00 0.75
CA GLY A 107 17.38 -1.30 0.86
C GLY A 107 18.23 -1.71 2.07
N ARG A 108 17.61 -1.99 3.23
CA ARG A 108 18.31 -2.51 4.41
C ARG A 108 18.86 -3.92 4.20
N ILE A 109 18.16 -4.75 3.44
CA ILE A 109 18.56 -6.14 3.15
C ILE A 109 19.63 -6.16 2.06
N ALA A 110 19.43 -5.41 0.98
CA ALA A 110 20.32 -5.38 -0.19
C ALA A 110 21.61 -4.57 0.03
N GLY A 111 21.65 -3.69 1.03
CA GLY A 111 22.83 -2.91 1.41
C GLY A 111 23.76 -3.60 2.42
N ARG A 112 23.48 -4.86 2.79
CA ARG A 112 24.40 -5.73 3.52
C ARG A 112 25.28 -6.49 2.54
#